data_AF-A0A1M7ZY42-F1
#
_entry.id   AF-A0A1M7ZY42-F1
#
_cell.length_a   1.000
_cell.length_b   1.000
_cell.length_c   1.000
_cell.angle_alpha   90.00
_cell.angle_beta   90.00
_cell.angle_gamma   90.00
#
_symmetry.space_group_name_H-M   'P 1'
#
loop_
_entity.id
_entity.type
_entity.pdbx_description
1 polymer ?
#
loop_
_entity_poly.entity_id
_entity_poly.type
_entity_poly.pdbx_seq_one_letter_code
_entity_poly.pdbx_strand_id
1 'polypeptide(L)'
;MRKVVFIFLLLPILGIAQNWEQIIIASGSDSSNPMFLTEFNGELYFSARGSNVSGIGNELYKSNGTQMGTTLIMNLNPNFSADSFPSNFTVFNGELYFTADDGVHGRELFKTNGTTISLVKDIKTGSDSSTNLWDNCLVFHEINGFLYFFAEDENGQGSDLWKTDGTSAGTVKVLELNTNETTGKLQYFKKLNTDLYFQFIDSSGHKQIIKYDTVSNVQTTVLNVYPIGNTGFYNYLTIFDNKLFTFANGRIYYTDGINSNFVTLGVTGISSFNKFTVFNNQLIFLGNSSTFGNQDIYKCYYSVADSAYKVELVYNFNAGGNNSLNPLVGSLIDDGIPYFTALNNKLYIAAREQTSPNGGLVYQIYETDGITTQVAIPVTHSGSPTSRPIYWITANNNKLYFLMSGDNSPEQLWEANPINGNFTQLSSYTGPTTQPRQIFTRPLKSWNNDFYVEGTTTVEGYELWKFGTGTLGVEEVTLEDKIQIYPNPTQDYVKLTIENEEAYQIDIFNAVGQQIKLRIHNKTIDLTSLPTGIYYITILNSLTGKKITQKIIKK
;
A
#
# COMPACT_ATOMS: atom_id res chain seq x y z
N MET A 1 -40.95 33.63 43.92
CA MET A 1 -39.74 33.67 43.08
C MET A 1 -38.69 32.75 43.69
N ARG A 2 -38.48 31.57 43.10
CA ARG A 2 -37.32 30.71 43.38
C ARG A 2 -36.57 30.58 42.06
N LYS A 3 -35.38 31.17 41.98
CA LYS A 3 -34.48 31.04 40.82
C LYS A 3 -33.86 29.65 40.90
N VAL A 4 -34.19 28.79 39.95
CA VAL A 4 -33.48 27.52 39.73
C VAL A 4 -32.27 27.86 38.85
N VAL A 5 -31.07 27.68 39.40
CA VAL A 5 -29.79 27.82 38.69
C VAL A 5 -29.51 26.49 38.02
N PHE A 6 -29.48 26.46 36.68
CA PHE A 6 -28.96 25.32 35.93
C PHE A 6 -27.44 25.42 35.89
N ILE A 7 -26.77 24.52 36.62
CA ILE A 7 -25.33 24.29 36.49
C ILE A 7 -25.14 23.41 35.26
N PHE A 8 -24.60 23.97 34.18
CA PHE A 8 -24.08 23.16 33.07
C PHE A 8 -22.76 22.54 33.53
N LEU A 9 -22.80 21.26 33.91
CA LEU A 9 -21.61 20.42 33.92
C LEU A 9 -21.19 20.21 32.47
N LEU A 10 -20.18 20.98 32.03
CA LEU A 10 -19.37 20.63 30.87
C LEU A 10 -18.66 19.32 31.19
N LEU A 11 -19.28 18.19 30.85
CA LEU A 11 -18.54 16.96 30.64
C LEU A 11 -17.55 17.23 29.50
N PRO A 12 -16.24 16.98 29.67
CA PRO A 12 -15.35 17.00 28.54
C PRO A 12 -15.90 16.01 27.53
N ILE A 13 -16.09 16.45 26.28
CA ILE A 13 -16.26 15.54 25.16
C ILE A 13 -15.02 14.66 25.20
N LEU A 14 -15.16 13.42 25.68
CA LEU A 14 -14.14 12.41 25.44
C LEU A 14 -14.03 12.38 23.91
N GLY A 15 -12.88 12.83 23.40
CA GLY A 15 -12.55 12.64 22.00
C GLY A 15 -12.78 11.17 21.69
N ILE A 16 -13.58 10.89 20.67
CA ILE A 16 -13.72 9.54 20.13
C ILE A 16 -12.29 9.11 19.83
N ALA A 17 -11.77 8.16 20.60
CA ALA A 17 -10.48 7.56 20.31
C ALA A 17 -10.59 7.01 18.89
N GLN A 18 -9.76 7.52 17.97
CA GLN A 18 -9.59 6.91 16.66
C GLN A 18 -9.07 5.50 16.91
N ASN A 19 -9.92 4.51 16.69
CA ASN A 19 -9.61 3.12 16.99
C ASN A 19 -9.36 2.37 15.69
N TRP A 20 -8.44 1.42 15.78
CA TRP A 20 -8.32 0.37 14.79
C TRP A 20 -9.63 -0.41 14.68
N GLU A 21 -10.10 -0.58 13.45
CA GLU A 21 -11.20 -1.48 13.10
C GLU A 21 -10.59 -2.76 12.51
N GLN A 22 -10.90 -3.90 13.11
CA GLN A 22 -10.49 -5.20 12.60
C GLN A 22 -11.46 -5.68 11.53
N ILE A 23 -10.91 -6.17 10.43
CA ILE A 23 -11.62 -6.87 9.36
C ILE A 23 -11.16 -8.33 9.42
N ILE A 24 -11.95 -9.15 10.11
CA ILE A 24 -11.75 -10.58 10.33
C ILE A 24 -12.03 -11.35 9.04
N ILE A 25 -10.99 -11.93 8.46
CA ILE A 25 -11.08 -12.82 7.30
C ILE A 25 -10.97 -14.29 7.77
N ALA A 26 -10.10 -14.55 8.77
CA ALA A 26 -10.07 -15.80 9.51
C ALA A 26 -10.51 -15.60 10.97
N SER A 27 -11.46 -16.42 11.42
CA SER A 27 -11.91 -16.47 12.82
C SER A 27 -10.93 -17.22 13.73
N GLY A 28 -10.88 -16.80 15.00
CA GLY A 28 -10.09 -17.46 16.04
C GLY A 28 -8.59 -17.18 15.95
N SER A 29 -7.76 -18.13 16.41
CA SER A 29 -6.29 -18.02 16.39
C SER A 29 -5.65 -18.19 15.01
N ASP A 30 -6.45 -18.48 13.98
CA ASP A 30 -5.97 -18.60 12.61
C ASP A 30 -5.58 -17.23 12.05
N SER A 31 -4.63 -17.22 11.12
CA SER A 31 -4.14 -16.00 10.47
C SER A 31 -4.58 -15.95 9.01
N SER A 32 -5.20 -14.84 8.60
CA SER A 32 -5.53 -14.58 7.21
C SER A 32 -4.40 -14.01 6.36
N ASN A 33 -3.36 -13.43 6.97
CA ASN A 33 -2.14 -12.96 6.30
C ASN A 33 -2.41 -12.14 5.00
N PRO A 34 -3.17 -11.03 5.05
CA PRO A 34 -3.52 -10.25 3.86
C PRO A 34 -2.29 -9.62 3.17
N MET A 35 -2.17 -9.77 1.85
CA MET A 35 -1.03 -9.29 1.06
C MET A 35 -1.45 -8.61 -0.25
N PHE A 36 -0.55 -7.75 -0.76
CA PHE A 36 -0.64 -7.13 -2.09
C PHE A 36 -1.90 -6.27 -2.34
N LEU A 37 -2.35 -5.51 -1.33
CA LEU A 37 -3.56 -4.69 -1.41
C LEU A 37 -3.55 -3.73 -2.60
N THR A 38 -4.48 -3.96 -3.53
CA THR A 38 -4.60 -3.24 -4.79
C THR A 38 -6.02 -2.73 -4.97
N GLU A 39 -6.16 -1.45 -5.32
CA GLU A 39 -7.47 -0.88 -5.63
C GLU A 39 -7.88 -1.26 -7.05
N PHE A 40 -9.10 -1.78 -7.20
CA PHE A 40 -9.71 -2.05 -8.49
C PHE A 40 -11.23 -1.90 -8.39
N ASN A 41 -11.83 -1.17 -9.34
CA ASN A 41 -13.28 -0.90 -9.38
C ASN A 41 -13.90 -0.38 -8.07
N GLY A 42 -13.14 0.41 -7.30
CA GLY A 42 -13.61 0.99 -6.04
C GLY A 42 -13.68 0.00 -4.87
N GLU A 43 -13.01 -1.14 -4.95
CA GLU A 43 -12.80 -2.09 -3.86
C GLU A 43 -11.29 -2.40 -3.72
N LEU A 44 -10.87 -2.90 -2.55
CA LEU A 44 -9.53 -3.40 -2.29
C LEU A 44 -9.46 -4.90 -2.56
N TYR A 45 -8.58 -5.31 -3.47
CA TYR A 45 -8.28 -6.70 -3.82
C TYR A 45 -6.96 -7.11 -3.19
N PHE A 46 -6.90 -8.31 -2.61
CA PHE A 46 -5.71 -8.80 -1.92
C PHE A 46 -5.72 -10.33 -1.81
N SER A 47 -4.54 -10.91 -1.60
CA SER A 47 -4.41 -12.31 -1.21
C SER A 47 -4.64 -12.44 0.28
N ALA A 48 -5.45 -13.41 0.73
CA ALA A 48 -5.62 -13.73 2.14
C ALA A 48 -6.10 -15.18 2.32
N ARG A 49 -6.01 -15.72 3.53
CA ARG A 49 -6.49 -17.04 3.93
C ARG A 49 -7.75 -16.91 4.80
N GLY A 50 -8.85 -17.55 4.44
CA GLY A 50 -10.06 -17.56 5.27
C GLY A 50 -10.20 -18.84 6.08
N SER A 51 -10.49 -18.75 7.38
CA SER A 51 -10.83 -19.94 8.20
C SER A 51 -12.32 -20.30 8.19
N ASN A 52 -13.18 -19.42 7.66
CA ASN A 52 -14.63 -19.64 7.56
C ASN A 52 -15.00 -20.74 6.55
N VAL A 53 -14.02 -21.26 5.81
CA VAL A 53 -14.13 -22.43 4.94
C VAL A 53 -12.93 -23.34 5.23
N SER A 54 -13.17 -24.45 5.93
CA SER A 54 -12.11 -25.41 6.27
C SER A 54 -11.37 -25.87 5.01
N GLY A 55 -10.04 -25.74 5.01
CA GLY A 55 -9.17 -26.18 3.92
C GLY A 55 -8.78 -25.12 2.88
N ILE A 56 -9.30 -23.89 2.95
CA ILE A 56 -8.87 -22.86 2.00
C ILE A 56 -7.48 -22.31 2.37
N GLY A 57 -6.57 -22.30 1.40
CA GLY A 57 -5.26 -21.64 1.48
C GLY A 57 -5.37 -20.14 1.21
N ASN A 58 -4.29 -19.50 0.79
CA ASN A 58 -4.28 -18.10 0.37
C ASN A 58 -4.99 -17.95 -0.98
N GLU A 59 -6.08 -17.18 -0.99
CA GLU A 59 -6.95 -16.94 -2.13
C GLU A 59 -7.19 -15.45 -2.39
N LEU A 60 -7.91 -15.13 -3.47
CA LEU A 60 -8.24 -13.76 -3.85
C LEU A 60 -9.49 -13.25 -3.11
N TYR A 61 -9.30 -12.26 -2.25
CA TYR A 61 -10.36 -11.55 -1.55
C TYR A 61 -10.55 -10.15 -2.10
N LYS A 62 -11.76 -9.62 -1.90
CA LYS A 62 -12.07 -8.20 -2.07
C LYS A 62 -12.73 -7.61 -0.84
N SER A 63 -12.53 -6.33 -0.61
CA SER A 63 -13.12 -5.58 0.50
C SER A 63 -13.56 -4.18 0.06
N ASN A 64 -14.74 -3.76 0.51
CA ASN A 64 -15.16 -2.36 0.45
C ASN A 64 -14.71 -1.54 1.68
N GLY A 65 -13.83 -2.09 2.53
CA GLY A 65 -13.35 -1.46 3.77
C GLY A 65 -14.22 -1.72 4.99
N THR A 66 -15.18 -2.66 4.90
CA THR A 66 -16.01 -3.13 6.02
C THR A 66 -15.85 -4.63 6.23
N GLN A 67 -16.12 -5.10 7.44
CA GLN A 67 -16.18 -6.53 7.76
C GLN A 67 -17.13 -7.31 6.81
N MET A 68 -18.35 -6.81 6.60
CA MET A 68 -19.38 -7.50 5.82
C MET A 68 -19.12 -7.46 4.31
N GLY A 69 -18.50 -6.40 3.81
CA GLY A 69 -18.11 -6.29 2.40
C GLY A 69 -16.78 -6.96 2.07
N THR A 70 -16.16 -7.66 3.02
CA THR A 70 -14.95 -8.44 2.80
C THR A 70 -15.29 -9.87 2.45
N THR A 71 -15.07 -10.26 1.20
CA THR A 71 -15.54 -11.53 0.64
C THR A 71 -14.49 -12.21 -0.22
N LEU A 72 -14.48 -13.54 -0.21
CA LEU A 72 -13.74 -14.36 -1.16
C LEU A 72 -14.39 -14.19 -2.54
N ILE A 73 -13.61 -13.86 -3.57
CA ILE A 73 -14.13 -13.76 -4.94
C ILE A 73 -14.43 -15.16 -5.47
N MET A 74 -13.45 -16.05 -5.35
CA MET A 74 -13.54 -17.45 -5.75
C MET A 74 -12.39 -18.23 -5.09
N ASN A 75 -12.65 -19.48 -4.72
CA ASN A 75 -11.58 -20.42 -4.40
C ASN A 75 -10.94 -20.89 -5.71
N LEU A 76 -9.73 -20.41 -6.01
CA LEU A 76 -9.08 -20.69 -7.29
C LEU A 76 -8.47 -22.09 -7.32
N ASN A 77 -7.94 -22.59 -6.20
CA ASN A 77 -7.46 -23.96 -6.08
C ASN A 77 -8.53 -24.86 -5.40
N PRO A 78 -9.25 -25.71 -6.15
CA PRO A 78 -10.34 -26.52 -5.60
C PRO A 78 -9.83 -27.67 -4.73
N ASN A 79 -8.53 -27.99 -4.74
CA ASN A 79 -7.93 -28.91 -3.80
C ASN A 79 -7.69 -28.15 -2.49
N PHE A 80 -8.70 -28.15 -1.62
CA PHE A 80 -8.82 -27.49 -0.29
C PHE A 80 -7.71 -27.84 0.74
N SER A 81 -6.45 -27.91 0.31
CA SER A 81 -5.25 -28.08 1.13
C SER A 81 -4.04 -27.33 0.56
N ALA A 82 -4.16 -26.72 -0.63
CA ALA A 82 -3.09 -25.97 -1.29
C ALA A 82 -3.49 -24.50 -1.49
N ASP A 83 -2.53 -23.60 -1.30
CA ASP A 83 -2.69 -22.15 -1.49
C ASP A 83 -2.64 -21.78 -2.99
N SER A 84 -3.50 -20.87 -3.47
CA SER A 84 -3.35 -20.29 -4.82
C SER A 84 -2.37 -19.11 -4.86
N PHE A 85 -2.09 -18.49 -3.70
CA PHE A 85 -1.19 -17.35 -3.50
C PHE A 85 -1.29 -16.25 -4.58
N PRO A 86 -2.43 -15.58 -4.78
CA PRO A 86 -2.53 -14.52 -5.78
C PRO A 86 -1.55 -13.37 -5.50
N SER A 87 -0.81 -12.93 -6.52
CA SER A 87 0.13 -11.79 -6.38
C SER A 87 0.28 -10.99 -7.66
N ASN A 88 1.08 -9.92 -7.60
CA ASN A 88 1.44 -9.08 -8.76
C ASN A 88 0.23 -8.40 -9.42
N PHE A 89 -0.77 -8.03 -8.62
CA PHE A 89 -1.98 -7.36 -9.09
C PHE A 89 -1.69 -6.14 -9.96
N THR A 90 -2.23 -6.12 -11.18
CA THR A 90 -2.13 -5.00 -12.12
C THR A 90 -3.43 -4.80 -12.85
N VAL A 91 -3.92 -3.55 -12.88
CA VAL A 91 -5.11 -3.20 -13.66
C VAL A 91 -4.70 -2.95 -15.11
N PHE A 92 -5.33 -3.66 -16.05
CA PHE A 92 -5.08 -3.53 -17.48
C PHE A 92 -6.38 -3.78 -18.26
N ASN A 93 -6.70 -2.92 -19.24
CA ASN A 93 -7.91 -3.03 -20.05
C ASN A 93 -9.23 -3.22 -19.26
N GLY A 94 -9.33 -2.61 -18.07
CA GLY A 94 -10.53 -2.69 -17.23
C GLY A 94 -10.68 -4.00 -16.43
N GLU A 95 -9.67 -4.86 -16.43
CA GLU A 95 -9.60 -6.08 -15.64
C GLU A 95 -8.37 -6.04 -14.71
N LEU A 96 -8.42 -6.83 -13.64
CA LEU A 96 -7.31 -7.02 -12.72
C LEU A 96 -6.56 -8.31 -13.07
N TYR A 97 -5.31 -8.17 -13.50
CA TYR A 97 -4.39 -9.26 -13.81
C TYR A 97 -3.55 -9.61 -12.59
N PHE A 98 -3.26 -10.90 -12.42
CA PHE A 98 -2.48 -11.41 -11.30
C PHE A 98 -1.93 -12.80 -11.61
N THR A 99 -0.90 -13.23 -10.89
CA THR A 99 -0.39 -14.59 -10.98
C THR A 99 -0.94 -15.43 -9.83
N ALA A 100 -1.38 -16.65 -10.08
CA ALA A 100 -1.89 -17.56 -9.05
C ALA A 100 -1.81 -19.02 -9.53
N ASP A 101 -1.91 -19.98 -8.59
CA ASP A 101 -1.94 -21.41 -8.87
C ASP A 101 -3.36 -21.98 -8.64
N ASP A 102 -4.01 -22.47 -9.70
CA ASP A 102 -5.36 -23.04 -9.62
C ASP A 102 -5.39 -24.55 -9.29
N GLY A 103 -4.22 -25.14 -9.02
CA GLY A 103 -4.06 -26.56 -8.73
C GLY A 103 -4.18 -27.48 -9.94
N VAL A 104 -4.37 -26.93 -11.14
CA VAL A 104 -4.48 -27.67 -12.41
C VAL A 104 -3.38 -27.26 -13.39
N HIS A 105 -3.13 -25.96 -13.52
CA HIS A 105 -2.21 -25.36 -14.49
C HIS A 105 -0.91 -24.84 -13.85
N GLY A 106 -0.68 -25.13 -12.56
CA GLY A 106 0.40 -24.48 -11.81
C GLY A 106 0.20 -22.96 -11.71
N ARG A 107 1.26 -22.23 -11.34
CA ARG A 107 1.23 -20.77 -11.24
C ARG A 107 1.32 -20.10 -12.61
N GLU A 108 0.21 -19.50 -13.03
CA GLU A 108 0.05 -18.86 -14.34
C GLU A 108 -0.53 -17.44 -14.22
N LEU A 109 -0.66 -16.74 -15.36
CA LEU A 109 -1.31 -15.43 -15.45
C LEU A 109 -2.83 -15.58 -15.54
N PHE A 110 -3.53 -15.02 -14.56
CA PHE A 110 -4.99 -14.95 -14.49
C PHE A 110 -5.47 -13.51 -14.56
N LYS A 111 -6.77 -13.35 -14.82
CA LYS A 111 -7.44 -12.05 -14.78
C LYS A 111 -8.86 -12.16 -14.20
N THR A 112 -9.34 -11.05 -13.65
CA THR A 112 -10.72 -10.91 -13.15
C THR A 112 -11.33 -9.56 -13.49
N ASN A 113 -12.63 -9.55 -13.73
CA ASN A 113 -13.45 -8.33 -13.83
C ASN A 113 -14.08 -7.93 -12.47
N GLY A 114 -13.76 -8.65 -11.40
CA GLY A 114 -14.35 -8.49 -10.06
C GLY A 114 -15.51 -9.43 -9.75
N THR A 115 -15.95 -10.22 -10.74
CA THR A 115 -17.00 -11.25 -10.60
C THR A 115 -16.51 -12.64 -10.99
N THR A 116 -15.75 -12.76 -12.08
CA THR A 116 -15.26 -14.03 -12.62
C THR A 116 -13.76 -14.01 -12.80
N ILE A 117 -13.09 -15.11 -12.48
CA ILE A 117 -11.66 -15.32 -12.76
C ILE A 117 -11.50 -16.16 -14.03
N SER A 118 -10.50 -15.83 -14.85
CA SER A 118 -10.15 -16.62 -16.04
C SER A 118 -8.63 -16.70 -16.20
N LEU A 119 -8.15 -17.87 -16.62
CA LEU A 119 -6.77 -18.07 -17.06
C LEU A 119 -6.55 -17.30 -18.37
N VAL A 120 -5.49 -16.52 -18.46
CA VAL A 120 -5.14 -15.79 -19.69
C VAL A 120 -4.61 -16.78 -20.72
N LYS A 121 -3.65 -17.61 -20.33
CA LYS A 121 -3.07 -18.70 -21.10
C LYS A 121 -2.32 -19.63 -20.14
N ASP A 122 -2.42 -20.93 -20.39
CA ASP A 122 -1.53 -21.93 -19.82
C ASP A 122 -0.19 -21.86 -20.57
N ILE A 123 0.78 -21.09 -20.05
CA ILE A 123 2.07 -20.87 -20.72
C ILE A 123 2.99 -22.07 -20.51
N LYS A 124 3.04 -22.61 -19.29
CA LYS A 124 3.77 -23.83 -18.96
C LYS A 124 2.78 -24.96 -18.75
N THR A 125 2.50 -25.70 -19.81
CA THR A 125 1.34 -26.62 -19.82
C THR A 125 1.38 -27.66 -18.72
N GLY A 126 0.19 -27.98 -18.20
CA GLY A 126 0.03 -28.98 -17.14
C GLY A 126 0.23 -28.36 -15.76
N SER A 127 0.66 -29.13 -14.77
CA SER A 127 0.73 -28.66 -13.38
C SER A 127 1.99 -27.84 -13.04
N ASP A 128 2.83 -27.55 -14.02
CA ASP A 128 4.09 -26.82 -13.80
C ASP A 128 3.84 -25.30 -13.83
N SER A 129 4.67 -24.52 -13.12
CA SER A 129 4.47 -23.08 -12.99
C SER A 129 5.30 -22.28 -13.99
N SER A 130 4.70 -21.33 -14.72
CA SER A 130 5.45 -20.38 -15.56
C SER A 130 6.11 -19.23 -14.79
N THR A 131 5.84 -19.08 -13.49
CA THR A 131 6.39 -18.02 -12.64
C THR A 131 6.65 -18.50 -11.20
N ASN A 132 7.66 -17.97 -10.51
CA ASN A 132 7.89 -18.24 -9.09
C ASN A 132 7.36 -17.12 -8.16
N LEU A 133 6.99 -17.47 -6.93
CA LEU A 133 6.47 -16.53 -5.92
C LEU A 133 7.43 -15.39 -5.54
N TRP A 134 8.73 -15.58 -5.71
CA TRP A 134 9.78 -14.65 -5.24
C TRP A 134 10.51 -13.94 -6.37
N ASP A 135 10.00 -14.01 -7.60
CA ASP A 135 10.64 -13.32 -8.72
C ASP A 135 10.38 -11.81 -8.63
N ASN A 136 11.41 -11.07 -8.23
CA ASN A 136 11.46 -9.61 -8.23
C ASN A 136 11.30 -8.96 -9.63
N CYS A 137 11.08 -9.78 -10.66
CA CYS A 137 10.79 -9.38 -12.04
C CYS A 137 9.29 -9.37 -12.40
N LEU A 138 8.39 -9.78 -11.50
CA LEU A 138 6.96 -9.89 -11.78
C LEU A 138 6.20 -8.55 -11.70
N VAL A 139 6.82 -7.48 -12.22
CA VAL A 139 6.14 -6.21 -12.46
C VAL A 139 5.59 -6.25 -13.88
N PHE A 140 4.34 -5.87 -14.08
CA PHE A 140 3.75 -5.77 -15.41
C PHE A 140 3.96 -4.36 -16.00
N HIS A 141 4.25 -4.26 -17.30
CA HIS A 141 4.34 -2.98 -18.01
C HIS A 141 3.39 -2.94 -19.19
N GLU A 142 2.50 -1.95 -19.20
CA GLU A 142 1.60 -1.69 -20.31
C GLU A 142 2.28 -0.81 -21.38
N ILE A 143 2.35 -1.31 -22.61
CA ILE A 143 2.96 -0.62 -23.76
C ILE A 143 2.11 -0.91 -25.01
N ASN A 144 1.60 0.15 -25.63
CA ASN A 144 0.87 0.09 -26.90
C ASN A 144 -0.29 -0.93 -26.89
N GLY A 145 -1.05 -0.99 -25.80
CA GLY A 145 -2.20 -1.89 -25.66
C GLY A 145 -1.85 -3.35 -25.37
N PHE A 146 -0.61 -3.64 -24.97
CA PHE A 146 -0.18 -4.96 -24.49
C PHE A 146 0.44 -4.86 -23.11
N LEU A 147 0.21 -5.88 -22.28
CA LEU A 147 0.86 -6.07 -21.00
C LEU A 147 2.07 -6.98 -21.18
N TYR A 148 3.26 -6.51 -20.81
CA TYR A 148 4.51 -7.25 -20.90
C TYR A 148 4.92 -7.80 -19.54
N PHE A 149 5.46 -9.02 -19.52
CA PHE A 149 5.85 -9.76 -18.31
C PHE A 149 6.83 -10.89 -18.63
N PHE A 150 7.43 -11.44 -17.58
CA PHE A 150 8.29 -12.62 -17.68
C PHE A 150 7.53 -13.89 -17.33
N ALA A 151 7.71 -14.93 -18.13
CA ALA A 151 7.14 -16.26 -17.90
C ALA A 151 8.00 -17.36 -18.55
N GLU A 152 8.03 -18.53 -17.92
CA GLU A 152 8.72 -19.72 -18.40
C GLU A 152 7.74 -20.65 -19.15
N ASP A 153 8.13 -21.21 -20.29
CA ASP A 153 7.33 -22.20 -21.01
C ASP A 153 7.88 -23.63 -20.88
N GLU A 154 7.30 -24.57 -21.62
CA GLU A 154 7.70 -25.99 -21.60
C GLU A 154 9.14 -26.24 -22.05
N ASN A 155 9.74 -25.31 -22.82
CA ASN A 155 11.03 -25.52 -23.49
C ASN A 155 12.15 -24.62 -22.93
N GLY A 156 11.83 -23.72 -22.00
CA GLY A 156 12.76 -22.70 -21.50
C GLY A 156 13.76 -23.20 -20.45
N GLN A 157 14.94 -22.56 -20.41
CA GLN A 157 15.93 -22.68 -19.32
C GLN A 157 15.81 -21.50 -18.33
N GLY A 158 14.62 -20.93 -18.18
CA GLY A 158 14.32 -19.75 -17.39
C GLY A 158 13.19 -18.91 -17.98
N SER A 159 12.89 -17.76 -17.36
CA SER A 159 11.80 -16.90 -17.81
C SER A 159 12.16 -16.09 -19.06
N ASP A 160 11.24 -16.08 -20.01
CA ASP A 160 11.30 -15.31 -21.27
C ASP A 160 10.40 -14.08 -21.22
N LEU A 161 10.57 -13.13 -22.15
CA LEU A 161 9.67 -11.98 -22.24
C LEU A 161 8.45 -12.34 -23.06
N TRP A 162 7.27 -12.15 -22.46
CA TRP A 162 5.97 -12.34 -23.06
C TRP A 162 5.19 -11.03 -23.12
N LYS A 163 4.18 -11.02 -23.98
CA LYS A 163 3.13 -9.99 -23.98
C LYS A 163 1.76 -10.61 -24.08
N THR A 164 0.74 -9.90 -23.59
CA THR A 164 -0.68 -10.27 -23.74
C THR A 164 -1.54 -9.05 -24.04
N ASP A 165 -2.57 -9.23 -24.87
CA ASP A 165 -3.69 -8.29 -25.03
C ASP A 165 -4.88 -8.62 -24.11
N GLY A 166 -4.73 -9.64 -23.26
CA GLY A 166 -5.78 -10.19 -22.41
C GLY A 166 -6.46 -11.43 -22.97
N THR A 167 -6.08 -11.91 -24.16
CA THR A 167 -6.58 -13.14 -24.76
C THR A 167 -5.49 -14.20 -24.86
N SER A 168 -5.86 -15.48 -24.85
CA SER A 168 -4.90 -16.58 -25.03
C SER A 168 -4.16 -16.51 -26.38
N ALA A 169 -4.87 -16.13 -27.45
CA ALA A 169 -4.29 -15.99 -28.79
C ALA A 169 -3.30 -14.81 -28.90
N GLY A 170 -3.59 -13.69 -28.23
CA GLY A 170 -2.69 -12.54 -28.15
C GLY A 170 -1.59 -12.67 -27.09
N THR A 171 -1.55 -13.79 -26.35
CA THR A 171 -0.51 -14.07 -25.36
C THR A 171 0.63 -14.85 -26.01
N VAL A 172 1.73 -14.16 -26.31
CA VAL A 172 2.83 -14.68 -27.12
C VAL A 172 4.20 -14.30 -26.55
N LYS A 173 5.17 -15.22 -26.69
CA LYS A 173 6.58 -14.95 -26.42
C LYS A 173 7.09 -13.95 -27.44
N VAL A 174 7.76 -12.89 -26.97
CA VAL A 174 8.32 -11.85 -27.84
C VAL A 174 9.84 -11.84 -27.81
N LEU A 175 10.46 -12.39 -26.77
CA LEU A 175 11.89 -12.56 -26.69
C LEU A 175 12.23 -13.83 -25.91
N GLU A 176 13.05 -14.68 -26.53
CA GLU A 176 13.67 -15.81 -25.88
C GLU A 176 15.00 -15.37 -25.24
N LEU A 177 15.08 -15.47 -23.92
CA LEU A 177 16.25 -15.16 -23.13
C LEU A 177 17.07 -16.44 -22.93
N ASN A 178 17.86 -16.78 -23.96
CA ASN A 178 18.86 -17.83 -23.87
C ASN A 178 20.03 -17.37 -22.99
N THR A 179 19.87 -17.50 -21.67
CA THR A 179 20.93 -17.14 -20.72
C THR A 179 22.13 -18.07 -20.78
N ASN A 180 22.01 -19.23 -21.46
CA ASN A 180 22.98 -20.34 -21.47
C ASN A 180 23.42 -20.79 -20.07
N GLU A 181 22.74 -20.32 -19.02
CA GLU A 181 23.05 -20.55 -17.63
C GLU A 181 21.75 -20.72 -16.85
N THR A 182 21.57 -21.93 -16.33
CA THR A 182 20.39 -22.36 -15.55
C THR A 182 20.25 -21.64 -14.21
N THR A 183 21.22 -20.81 -13.81
CA THR A 183 21.26 -20.15 -12.49
C THR A 183 21.28 -18.62 -12.58
N GLY A 184 21.28 -18.06 -13.79
CA GLY A 184 21.17 -16.63 -13.97
C GLY A 184 19.83 -16.08 -13.49
N LYS A 185 19.79 -14.83 -13.02
CA LYS A 185 18.60 -14.19 -12.44
C LYS A 185 18.22 -12.94 -13.21
N LEU A 186 16.93 -12.83 -13.54
CA LEU A 186 16.35 -11.58 -14.04
C LEU A 186 15.90 -10.72 -12.86
N GLN A 187 16.21 -9.43 -12.93
CA GLN A 187 15.82 -8.43 -11.93
C GLN A 187 15.47 -7.10 -12.57
N TYR A 188 14.70 -6.28 -11.84
CA TYR A 188 14.44 -4.89 -12.16
C TYR A 188 13.87 -4.63 -13.56
N PHE A 189 12.67 -5.15 -13.82
CA PHE A 189 11.96 -4.87 -15.06
C PHE A 189 11.34 -3.46 -15.05
N LYS A 190 11.75 -2.60 -15.98
CA LYS A 190 11.35 -1.18 -16.09
C LYS A 190 10.99 -0.80 -17.51
N LYS A 191 10.03 0.11 -17.64
CA LYS A 191 9.68 0.80 -18.88
C LYS A 191 10.33 2.18 -18.92
N LEU A 192 10.93 2.54 -20.05
CA LEU A 192 11.30 3.92 -20.39
C LEU A 192 10.82 4.20 -21.81
N ASN A 193 9.98 5.22 -21.99
CA ASN A 193 9.27 5.49 -23.25
C ASN A 193 8.48 4.25 -23.73
N THR A 194 8.79 3.74 -24.91
CA THR A 194 8.23 2.51 -25.49
C THR A 194 9.12 1.29 -25.28
N ASP A 195 10.25 1.44 -24.61
CA ASP A 195 11.25 0.39 -24.49
C ASP A 195 11.23 -0.21 -23.10
N LEU A 196 11.59 -1.48 -23.05
CA LEU A 196 11.71 -2.27 -21.83
C LEU A 196 13.17 -2.45 -21.48
N TYR A 197 13.46 -2.36 -20.18
CA TYR A 197 14.78 -2.54 -19.62
C TYR A 197 14.72 -3.51 -18.47
N PHE A 198 15.66 -4.44 -18.43
CA PHE A 198 15.76 -5.42 -17.36
C PHE A 198 17.22 -5.80 -17.14
N GLN A 199 17.52 -6.22 -15.93
CA GLN A 199 18.84 -6.66 -15.55
C GLN A 199 18.90 -8.18 -15.58
N PHE A 200 19.93 -8.72 -16.21
CA PHE A 200 20.32 -10.11 -16.10
C PHE A 200 21.60 -10.22 -15.26
N ILE A 201 21.64 -11.17 -14.34
CA ILE A 201 22.82 -11.48 -13.52
C ILE A 201 23.17 -12.94 -13.74
N ASP A 202 24.38 -13.22 -14.23
CA ASP A 202 24.85 -14.60 -14.40
C ASP A 202 25.37 -15.22 -13.10
N SER A 203 25.74 -16.50 -13.14
CA SER A 203 26.24 -17.24 -11.97
C SER A 203 27.52 -16.68 -11.37
N SER A 204 28.31 -15.94 -12.16
CA SER A 204 29.55 -15.29 -11.74
C SER A 204 29.31 -13.92 -11.08
N GLY A 205 28.06 -13.44 -11.09
CA GLY A 205 27.68 -12.11 -10.64
C GLY A 205 27.98 -11.01 -11.66
N HIS A 206 28.31 -11.36 -12.90
CA HIS A 206 28.38 -10.39 -14.00
C HIS A 206 26.96 -10.01 -14.43
N LYS A 207 26.77 -8.71 -14.65
CA LYS A 207 25.46 -8.09 -14.79
C LYS A 207 25.35 -7.40 -16.13
N GLN A 208 24.21 -7.58 -16.76
CA GLN A 208 23.87 -6.98 -18.03
C GLN A 208 22.57 -6.21 -17.87
N ILE A 209 22.53 -4.97 -18.34
CA ILE A 209 21.26 -4.28 -18.57
C ILE A 209 20.91 -4.50 -20.03
N ILE A 210 19.75 -5.10 -20.23
CA ILE A 210 19.22 -5.45 -21.53
C ILE A 210 18.08 -4.48 -21.84
N LYS A 211 18.13 -3.89 -23.03
CA LYS A 211 17.04 -3.12 -23.63
C LYS A 211 16.29 -4.04 -24.60
N TYR A 212 14.97 -4.00 -24.57
CA TYR A 212 14.09 -4.56 -25.58
C TYR A 212 13.25 -3.43 -26.18
N ASP A 213 13.46 -3.16 -27.46
CA ASP A 213 12.65 -2.21 -28.23
C ASP A 213 11.36 -2.90 -28.68
N THR A 214 10.23 -2.42 -28.18
CA THR A 214 8.93 -3.05 -28.44
C THR A 214 8.36 -2.75 -29.84
N VAL A 215 8.94 -1.78 -30.55
CA VAL A 215 8.56 -1.40 -31.92
C VAL A 215 9.32 -2.26 -32.92
N SER A 216 10.64 -2.35 -32.76
CA SER A 216 11.50 -3.13 -33.66
C SER A 216 11.64 -4.60 -33.26
N ASN A 217 11.23 -4.98 -32.05
CA ASN A 217 11.44 -6.30 -31.43
C ASN A 217 12.92 -6.69 -31.36
N VAL A 218 13.78 -5.70 -31.11
CA VAL A 218 15.23 -5.90 -31.03
C VAL A 218 15.69 -5.85 -29.57
N GLN A 219 16.43 -6.88 -29.17
CA GLN A 219 17.18 -6.90 -27.92
C GLN A 219 18.57 -6.28 -28.12
N THR A 220 19.02 -5.49 -27.15
CA THR A 220 20.39 -4.98 -27.11
C THR A 220 20.90 -4.94 -25.67
N THR A 221 22.07 -5.50 -25.41
CA THR A 221 22.76 -5.26 -24.13
C THR A 221 23.34 -3.86 -24.14
N VAL A 222 22.80 -2.99 -23.29
CA VAL A 222 23.13 -1.55 -23.23
C VAL A 222 24.14 -1.22 -22.13
N LEU A 223 24.34 -2.12 -21.17
CA LEU A 223 25.40 -2.01 -20.16
C LEU A 223 25.89 -3.39 -19.75
N ASN A 224 27.22 -3.55 -19.67
CA ASN A 224 27.86 -4.73 -19.07
C ASN A 224 28.66 -4.29 -17.85
N VAL A 225 28.48 -4.98 -16.73
CA VAL A 225 29.14 -4.67 -15.46
C VAL A 225 29.72 -5.96 -14.90
N TYR A 226 31.05 -6.04 -14.92
CA TYR A 226 31.77 -7.13 -14.26
C TYR A 226 31.93 -6.83 -12.77
N PRO A 227 31.83 -7.86 -11.90
CA PRO A 227 32.01 -7.69 -10.47
C PRO A 227 33.44 -7.24 -10.16
N ILE A 228 33.60 -6.27 -9.25
CA ILE A 228 34.90 -5.83 -8.76
C ILE A 228 35.03 -6.24 -7.29
N GLY A 229 35.85 -7.28 -7.02
CA GLY A 229 36.07 -7.80 -5.67
C GLY A 229 34.81 -8.41 -5.04
N ASN A 230 34.78 -8.47 -3.71
CA ASN A 230 33.66 -9.05 -2.95
C ASN A 230 32.51 -8.04 -2.72
N THR A 231 32.27 -7.13 -3.68
CA THR A 231 31.24 -6.10 -3.58
C THR A 231 29.86 -6.70 -3.85
N GLY A 232 29.38 -7.44 -2.85
CA GLY A 232 28.04 -7.99 -2.82
C GLY A 232 26.96 -6.91 -2.95
N PHE A 233 26.01 -7.20 -3.84
CA PHE A 233 24.57 -7.01 -3.63
C PHE A 233 23.88 -5.66 -3.79
N TYR A 234 24.42 -4.61 -4.44
CA TYR A 234 23.56 -3.41 -4.66
C TYR A 234 23.72 -2.74 -6.02
N ASN A 235 22.87 -3.13 -6.97
CA ASN A 235 22.58 -2.35 -8.17
C ASN A 235 21.06 -2.24 -8.27
N TYR A 236 20.55 -1.04 -8.51
CA TYR A 236 19.13 -0.81 -8.72
C TYR A 236 18.92 -0.21 -10.10
N LEU A 237 17.71 -0.39 -10.63
CA LEU A 237 17.27 0.26 -11.86
C LEU A 237 16.08 1.17 -11.57
N THR A 238 16.15 2.42 -12.01
CA THR A 238 15.09 3.39 -11.78
C THR A 238 14.91 4.37 -12.92
N ILE A 239 13.74 4.99 -12.97
CA ILE A 239 13.42 6.08 -13.90
C ILE A 239 13.39 7.38 -13.11
N PHE A 240 14.16 8.35 -13.58
CA PHE A 240 14.16 9.72 -13.07
C PHE A 240 14.38 10.67 -14.26
N ASP A 241 13.64 11.78 -14.32
CA ASP A 241 13.81 12.80 -15.37
C ASP A 241 13.81 12.23 -16.81
N ASN A 242 12.87 11.31 -17.05
CA ASN A 242 12.74 10.52 -18.28
C ASN A 242 14.04 9.85 -18.75
N LYS A 243 14.85 9.39 -17.80
CA LYS A 243 16.09 8.65 -18.02
C LYS A 243 16.15 7.46 -17.10
N LEU A 244 16.80 6.41 -17.58
CA LEU A 244 17.08 5.21 -16.81
C LEU A 244 18.37 5.41 -16.05
N PHE A 245 18.32 5.32 -14.72
CA PHE A 245 19.47 5.38 -13.84
C PHE A 245 19.76 4.01 -13.26
N THR A 246 21.04 3.69 -13.16
CA THR A 246 21.53 2.53 -12.43
C THR A 246 22.79 2.88 -11.64
N PHE A 247 23.11 2.07 -10.65
CA PHE A 247 24.35 2.16 -9.91
C PHE A 247 25.13 0.86 -10.05
N ALA A 248 26.43 0.97 -10.30
CA ALA A 248 27.33 -0.17 -10.38
C ALA A 248 28.77 0.24 -10.09
N ASN A 249 29.50 -0.60 -9.34
CA ASN A 249 30.95 -0.43 -9.13
C ASN A 249 31.36 0.97 -8.64
N GLY A 250 30.63 1.55 -7.69
CA GLY A 250 30.98 2.90 -7.18
C GLY A 250 30.54 4.05 -8.09
N ARG A 251 29.77 3.81 -9.15
CA ARG A 251 29.39 4.83 -10.14
C ARG A 251 27.91 4.79 -10.47
N ILE A 252 27.34 5.97 -10.71
CA ILE A 252 26.00 6.10 -11.29
C ILE A 252 26.15 6.09 -12.82
N TYR A 253 25.27 5.37 -13.49
CA TYR A 253 25.12 5.39 -14.93
C TYR A 253 23.70 5.84 -15.27
N TYR A 254 23.55 6.59 -16.35
CA TYR A 254 22.22 6.91 -16.86
C TYR A 254 22.15 6.93 -18.38
N THR A 255 20.95 6.72 -18.92
CA THR A 255 20.66 6.81 -20.36
C THR A 255 19.28 7.43 -20.59
N ASP A 256 19.14 8.18 -21.68
CA ASP A 256 17.84 8.67 -22.19
C ASP A 256 17.08 7.62 -23.01
N GLY A 257 17.70 6.46 -23.25
CA GLY A 257 17.14 5.38 -24.06
C GLY A 257 17.12 5.65 -25.57
N ILE A 258 17.42 6.88 -25.99
CA ILE A 258 17.58 7.30 -27.38
C ILE A 258 19.00 6.98 -27.83
N ASN A 259 19.98 7.32 -26.99
CA ASN A 259 21.39 6.97 -27.19
C ASN A 259 21.66 5.58 -26.61
N SER A 260 22.31 4.72 -27.40
CA SER A 260 22.60 3.33 -27.02
C SER A 260 23.60 3.19 -25.86
N ASN A 261 24.29 4.28 -25.49
CA ASN A 261 25.31 4.27 -24.45
C ASN A 261 24.80 4.87 -23.15
N PHE A 262 25.18 4.26 -22.03
CA PHE A 262 25.07 4.89 -20.73
C PHE A 262 26.16 5.97 -20.56
N VAL A 263 25.77 7.09 -19.96
CA VAL A 263 26.68 8.11 -19.48
C VAL A 263 27.07 7.77 -18.05
N THR A 264 28.37 7.77 -17.76
CA THR A 264 28.87 7.62 -16.39
C THR A 264 28.84 8.96 -15.67
N LEU A 265 28.14 9.01 -14.55
CA LEU A 265 28.18 10.11 -13.59
C LEU A 265 29.21 9.77 -12.52
N GLY A 266 30.35 10.46 -12.57
CA GLY A 266 31.41 10.33 -11.57
C GLY A 266 30.90 10.76 -10.20
N VAL A 267 31.04 9.89 -9.22
CA VAL A 267 30.78 10.22 -7.81
C VAL A 267 32.07 10.06 -7.03
N THR A 268 32.37 11.04 -6.18
CA THR A 268 33.48 11.00 -5.24
C THR A 268 32.93 10.73 -3.86
N GLY A 269 33.56 9.82 -3.11
CA GLY A 269 33.19 9.62 -1.71
C GLY A 269 32.05 8.63 -1.46
N ILE A 270 31.55 7.90 -2.47
CA ILE A 270 30.42 6.94 -2.31
C ILE A 270 30.85 5.54 -2.79
N SER A 271 30.82 4.55 -1.90
CA SER A 271 31.28 3.18 -2.16
C SER A 271 30.16 2.23 -2.59
N SER A 272 28.92 2.49 -2.18
CA SER A 272 27.74 1.70 -2.55
C SER A 272 26.45 2.49 -2.34
N PHE A 273 25.37 2.05 -2.98
CA PHE A 273 24.08 2.72 -3.00
C PHE A 273 23.00 1.70 -2.65
N ASN A 274 22.02 2.10 -1.85
CA ASN A 274 21.03 1.15 -1.35
C ASN A 274 19.63 1.46 -1.86
N LYS A 275 19.12 2.68 -1.70
CA LYS A 275 17.69 2.97 -1.93
C LYS A 275 17.53 4.38 -2.46
N PHE A 276 16.49 4.63 -3.25
CA PHE A 276 16.22 5.94 -3.83
C PHE A 276 14.73 6.28 -3.85
N THR A 277 14.43 7.56 -3.98
CA THR A 277 13.11 8.08 -4.32
C THR A 277 13.27 9.32 -5.20
N VAL A 278 12.27 9.62 -6.02
CA VAL A 278 12.23 10.87 -6.78
C VAL A 278 11.43 11.88 -5.98
N PHE A 279 12.04 13.03 -5.70
CA PHE A 279 11.45 14.08 -4.90
C PHE A 279 11.91 15.45 -5.40
N ASN A 280 10.99 16.39 -5.61
CA ASN A 280 11.27 17.74 -6.13
C ASN A 280 12.17 17.78 -7.37
N ASN A 281 11.93 16.87 -8.32
CA ASN A 281 12.75 16.70 -9.53
C ASN A 281 14.24 16.40 -9.24
N GLN A 282 14.49 15.68 -8.14
CA GLN A 282 15.78 15.16 -7.75
C GLN A 282 15.64 13.68 -7.42
N LEU A 283 16.64 12.89 -7.77
CA LEU A 283 16.77 11.52 -7.30
C LEU A 283 17.49 11.55 -5.95
N ILE A 284 16.75 11.36 -4.87
CA ILE A 284 17.31 11.26 -3.51
C ILE A 284 17.64 9.81 -3.24
N PHE A 285 18.82 9.54 -2.68
CA PHE A 285 19.23 8.17 -2.40
C PHE A 285 20.15 8.04 -1.18
N LEU A 286 20.21 6.82 -0.66
CA LEU A 286 21.12 6.42 0.41
C LEU A 286 22.40 5.83 -0.17
N GLY A 287 23.54 6.42 0.19
CA GLY A 287 24.86 5.97 -0.25
C GLY A 287 25.79 5.73 0.93
N ASN A 288 26.60 4.67 0.88
CA ASN A 288 27.67 4.47 1.86
C ASN A 288 28.85 5.39 1.53
N SER A 289 29.25 6.25 2.46
CA SER A 289 30.44 7.07 2.30
C SER A 289 31.69 6.18 2.24
N SER A 290 32.52 6.35 1.22
CA SER A 290 33.83 5.68 1.14
C SER A 290 34.83 6.22 2.16
N THR A 291 34.55 7.38 2.77
CA THR A 291 35.42 8.04 3.74
C THR A 291 35.05 7.66 5.17
N PHE A 292 33.76 7.48 5.45
CA PHE A 292 33.26 7.28 6.82
C PHE A 292 32.57 5.92 7.05
N GLY A 293 32.29 5.15 5.99
CA GLY A 293 31.68 3.82 6.09
C GLY A 293 30.19 3.80 6.49
N ASN A 294 29.54 4.96 6.59
CA ASN A 294 28.15 5.10 7.03
C ASN A 294 27.22 5.46 5.85
N GLN A 295 25.92 5.14 5.99
CA GLN A 295 24.88 5.51 5.01
C GLN A 295 24.47 6.96 5.18
N ASP A 296 24.68 7.79 4.15
CA ASP A 296 24.32 9.21 4.12
C ASP A 296 23.26 9.49 3.04
N ILE A 297 22.62 10.66 3.11
CA ILE A 297 21.64 11.09 2.12
C ILE A 297 22.33 11.93 1.06
N TYR A 298 22.15 11.52 -0.19
CA TYR A 298 22.63 12.24 -1.36
C TYR A 298 21.47 12.56 -2.28
N LYS A 299 21.68 13.54 -3.15
CA LYS A 299 20.80 13.84 -4.27
C LYS A 299 21.56 13.73 -5.58
N CYS A 300 20.86 13.31 -6.62
CA CYS A 300 21.23 13.49 -8.01
C CYS A 300 20.22 14.45 -8.66
N TYR A 301 20.71 15.49 -9.32
CA TYR A 301 19.88 16.51 -9.97
C TYR A 301 20.54 17.04 -11.23
N TYR A 302 19.77 17.58 -12.17
CA TYR A 302 20.30 18.21 -13.36
C TYR A 302 20.68 19.67 -13.08
N SER A 303 21.96 20.01 -13.18
CA SER A 303 22.44 21.39 -13.07
C SER A 303 22.31 22.09 -14.42
N VAL A 304 21.45 23.11 -14.47
CA VAL A 304 21.28 23.96 -15.67
C VAL A 304 22.57 24.73 -15.98
N ALA A 305 23.29 25.19 -14.94
CA ALA A 305 24.51 25.97 -15.12
C ALA A 305 25.64 25.17 -15.80
N ASP A 306 25.74 23.87 -15.48
CA ASP A 306 26.77 22.99 -16.02
C ASP A 306 26.28 22.10 -17.16
N SER A 307 24.97 22.15 -17.46
CA SER A 307 24.30 21.26 -18.42
C SER A 307 24.61 19.78 -18.19
N ALA A 308 24.62 19.36 -16.92
CA ALA A 308 25.00 18.02 -16.51
C ALA A 308 24.32 17.60 -15.20
N TYR A 309 24.13 16.29 -15.02
CA TYR A 309 23.75 15.76 -13.71
C TYR A 309 24.90 15.92 -12.72
N LYS A 310 24.54 16.25 -11.48
CA LYS A 310 25.44 16.35 -10.34
C LYS A 310 24.94 15.50 -9.20
N VAL A 311 25.89 15.01 -8.40
CA VAL A 311 25.62 14.30 -7.16
C VAL A 311 26.19 15.10 -6.00
N GLU A 312 25.38 15.33 -4.98
CA GLU A 312 25.77 16.09 -3.80
C GLU A 312 25.30 15.40 -2.53
N LEU A 313 26.12 15.51 -1.49
CA LEU A 313 25.75 15.14 -0.13
C LEU A 313 24.71 16.14 0.38
N VAL A 314 23.53 15.64 0.75
CA VAL A 314 22.45 16.45 1.33
C VAL A 314 22.59 16.46 2.85
N TYR A 315 22.87 15.29 3.44
CA TYR A 315 23.03 15.17 4.88
C TYR A 315 23.99 14.06 5.25
N ASN A 316 24.92 14.41 6.14
CA ASN A 316 25.85 13.50 6.77
C ASN A 316 25.32 13.15 8.17
N PHE A 317 25.05 11.88 8.42
CA PHE A 317 24.63 11.45 9.75
C PHE A 317 25.82 11.36 10.75
N ASN A 318 27.05 11.65 10.30
CA ASN A 318 28.26 11.70 11.12
C ASN A 318 28.76 13.13 11.41
N ALA A 319 28.68 13.53 12.67
CA ALA A 319 29.58 14.53 13.24
C ALA A 319 30.27 13.95 14.49
N GLY A 320 31.24 13.04 14.31
CA GLY A 320 32.33 12.86 15.29
C GLY A 320 32.40 11.58 16.15
N GLY A 321 32.42 10.38 15.58
CA GLY A 321 32.72 9.15 16.33
C GLY A 321 33.39 8.05 15.50
N ASN A 322 34.43 7.41 16.07
CA ASN A 322 35.29 6.39 15.41
C ASN A 322 34.64 5.01 15.15
N ASN A 323 33.31 4.89 15.22
CA ASN A 323 32.63 3.59 15.09
C ASN A 323 31.64 3.59 13.92
N SER A 324 31.80 2.62 13.03
CA SER A 324 30.97 2.34 11.85
C SER A 324 29.53 1.98 12.23
N LEU A 325 28.68 2.97 12.50
CA LEU A 325 27.24 2.75 12.72
C LEU A 325 26.48 3.18 11.45
N ASN A 326 25.81 2.24 10.79
CA ASN A 326 24.81 2.43 9.73
C ASN A 326 23.52 3.21 10.17
N PRO A 327 23.43 4.54 10.06
CA PRO A 327 22.49 5.39 10.79
C PRO A 327 20.99 5.17 10.51
N LEU A 328 20.58 4.25 9.63
CA LEU A 328 19.20 4.05 9.22
C LEU A 328 18.69 2.65 9.62
N VAL A 329 17.39 2.53 9.91
CA VAL A 329 16.74 1.25 10.24
C VAL A 329 16.59 0.44 8.95
N GLY A 330 17.12 -0.79 8.94
CA GLY A 330 16.96 -1.74 7.83
C GLY A 330 18.18 -2.65 7.67
N SER A 331 17.98 -3.94 7.91
CA SER A 331 18.94 -4.98 7.53
C SER A 331 19.05 -5.05 6.00
N LEU A 332 20.24 -5.39 5.51
CA LEU A 332 20.66 -5.41 4.12
C LEU A 332 20.02 -6.51 3.25
N ILE A 333 18.99 -7.21 3.75
CA ILE A 333 18.52 -8.49 3.21
C ILE A 333 16.99 -8.59 3.06
N ASP A 334 16.22 -7.74 3.73
CA ASP A 334 14.81 -7.57 3.40
C ASP A 334 14.70 -6.53 2.30
N ASP A 335 13.71 -6.64 1.41
CA ASP A 335 13.34 -5.63 0.40
C ASP A 335 13.00 -4.24 0.99
N GLY A 336 13.29 -3.99 2.27
CA GLY A 336 14.13 -2.87 2.64
C GLY A 336 13.64 -1.54 2.10
N ILE A 337 12.45 -1.10 2.52
CA ILE A 337 12.03 0.28 2.29
C ILE A 337 12.67 1.12 3.39
N PRO A 338 13.63 2.03 3.10
CA PRO A 338 13.90 3.09 4.05
C PRO A 338 12.64 3.93 4.07
N TYR A 339 12.20 4.31 5.26
CA TYR A 339 10.95 5.04 5.42
C TYR A 339 11.14 6.46 4.90
N PHE A 340 11.01 6.62 3.59
CA PHE A 340 10.87 7.87 2.88
C PHE A 340 9.38 8.09 2.68
N THR A 341 8.87 9.21 3.15
CA THR A 341 7.56 9.69 2.69
C THR A 341 7.66 11.16 2.33
N ALA A 342 6.96 11.56 1.28
CA ALA A 342 6.85 12.96 0.92
C ALA A 342 5.58 13.56 1.55
N LEU A 343 5.70 14.75 2.10
CA LEU A 343 4.56 15.53 2.60
C LEU A 343 4.89 17.02 2.52
N ASN A 344 3.95 17.84 2.06
CA ASN A 344 4.08 19.31 2.01
C ASN A 344 5.41 19.79 1.39
N ASN A 345 5.82 19.18 0.27
CA ASN A 345 7.07 19.51 -0.41
C ASN A 345 8.32 19.33 0.46
N LYS A 346 8.29 18.38 1.39
CA LYS A 346 9.46 17.84 2.11
C LYS A 346 9.46 16.31 2.08
N LEU A 347 10.65 15.74 2.19
CA LEU A 347 10.89 14.32 2.34
C LEU A 347 11.22 14.03 3.80
N TYR A 348 10.54 13.05 4.39
CA TYR A 348 10.72 12.64 5.78
C TYR A 348 11.42 11.29 5.86
N ILE A 349 12.34 11.17 6.82
CA ILE A 349 13.31 10.07 6.91
C ILE A 349 13.47 9.68 8.37
N ALA A 350 13.23 8.42 8.70
CA ALA A 350 13.56 7.89 10.01
C ALA A 350 15.04 7.48 10.09
N ALA A 351 15.81 8.05 11.02
CA ALA A 351 17.23 7.74 11.21
C ALA A 351 17.64 7.73 12.69
N ARG A 352 18.85 7.28 12.97
CA ARG A 352 19.43 7.09 14.31
C ARG A 352 20.59 8.07 14.55
N GLU A 353 20.68 8.59 15.76
CA GLU A 353 21.81 9.42 16.22
C GLU A 353 22.76 8.63 17.11
N GLN A 354 24.06 8.95 17.03
CA GLN A 354 25.13 8.17 17.66
C GLN A 354 25.27 8.34 19.17
N THR A 355 24.71 9.35 19.84
CA THR A 355 24.85 9.46 21.31
C THR A 355 23.74 10.28 21.94
N SER A 356 22.92 9.65 22.78
CA SER A 356 22.25 10.37 23.87
C SER A 356 23.30 10.82 24.91
N PRO A 357 23.14 11.97 25.59
CA PRO A 357 23.94 12.35 26.75
C PRO A 357 24.04 11.26 27.83
N ASN A 358 23.12 10.30 27.81
CA ASN A 358 23.02 9.19 28.77
C ASN A 358 23.53 7.83 28.23
N GLY A 359 24.22 7.80 27.08
CA GLY A 359 24.87 6.57 26.58
C GLY A 359 23.96 5.57 25.84
N GLY A 360 22.86 6.03 25.23
CA GLY A 360 21.95 5.18 24.44
C GLY A 360 21.72 5.66 23.00
N LEU A 361 21.24 4.74 22.13
CA LEU A 361 20.82 5.03 20.74
C LEU A 361 19.47 5.79 20.73
N VAL A 362 19.38 6.88 19.95
CA VAL A 362 18.16 7.69 19.77
C VAL A 362 17.72 7.61 18.31
N TYR A 363 16.42 7.42 18.06
CA TYR A 363 15.83 7.49 16.72
C TYR A 363 15.07 8.80 16.56
N GLN A 364 15.11 9.37 15.36
CA GLN A 364 14.47 10.63 15.04
C GLN A 364 13.86 10.59 13.63
N ILE A 365 12.91 11.47 13.40
CA ILE A 365 12.42 11.75 12.04
C ILE A 365 13.05 13.06 11.59
N TYR A 366 13.80 12.97 10.51
CA TYR A 366 14.39 14.10 9.81
C TYR A 366 13.45 14.52 8.68
N GLU A 367 13.45 15.81 8.38
CA GLU A 367 12.89 16.33 7.14
C GLU A 367 13.98 16.95 6.28
N THR A 368 13.84 16.79 4.97
CA THR A 368 14.70 17.44 3.98
C THR A 368 13.87 17.97 2.83
N ASP A 369 14.24 19.15 2.34
CA ASP A 369 13.73 19.70 1.07
C ASP A 369 14.62 19.30 -0.13
N GLY A 370 15.64 18.47 0.09
CA GLY A 370 16.68 18.13 -0.88
C GLY A 370 17.88 19.09 -0.86
N ILE A 371 17.87 20.13 -0.04
CA ILE A 371 18.99 21.08 0.11
C ILE A 371 19.49 21.08 1.55
N THR A 372 18.57 21.21 2.49
CA THR A 372 18.83 21.22 3.93
C THR A 372 18.14 20.03 4.57
N THR A 373 18.69 19.56 5.69
CA THR A 373 18.08 18.50 6.49
C THR A 373 18.11 18.92 7.95
N GLN A 374 16.99 18.73 8.64
CA GLN A 374 16.85 19.04 10.06
C GLN A 374 15.98 18.00 10.76
N VAL A 375 16.06 17.96 12.08
CA VAL A 375 15.18 17.13 12.90
C VAL A 375 13.76 17.71 12.82
N ALA A 376 12.82 16.94 12.27
CA ALA A 376 11.41 17.32 12.22
C ALA A 376 10.72 17.00 13.56
N ILE A 377 11.03 15.82 14.12
CA ILE A 377 10.40 15.31 15.33
C ILE A 377 11.48 14.70 16.22
N PRO A 378 11.88 15.38 17.32
CA PRO A 378 12.80 14.81 18.29
C PRO A 378 12.07 13.78 19.15
N VAL A 379 12.35 12.49 18.92
CA VAL A 379 11.74 11.41 19.71
C VAL A 379 12.60 11.13 20.95
N THR A 380 12.52 11.98 21.98
CA THR A 380 13.25 11.79 23.24
C THR A 380 12.44 10.95 24.22
N HIS A 381 12.86 9.71 24.47
CA HIS A 381 12.29 8.85 25.50
C HIS A 381 13.03 9.07 26.83
N SER A 382 12.43 9.83 27.75
CA SER A 382 12.97 9.96 29.11
C SER A 382 12.70 8.69 29.93
N GLY A 383 13.68 7.79 30.00
CA GLY A 383 13.68 6.59 30.86
C GLY A 383 14.56 5.45 30.32
N SER A 384 15.87 5.51 30.59
CA SER A 384 16.94 4.63 30.03
C SER A 384 16.72 3.10 30.18
N PRO A 385 17.26 2.19 29.32
CA PRO A 385 18.20 2.38 28.19
C PRO A 385 17.78 1.77 26.82
N THR A 386 18.22 2.44 25.74
CA THR A 386 18.58 1.92 24.39
C THR A 386 17.50 1.44 23.38
N SER A 387 17.46 2.13 22.23
CA SER A 387 17.43 1.53 20.87
C SER A 387 16.11 1.06 20.21
N ARG A 388 15.02 1.83 20.24
CA ARG A 388 13.78 1.39 19.55
C ARG A 388 13.60 1.88 18.11
N PRO A 389 13.56 0.99 17.11
CA PRO A 389 13.46 1.39 15.71
C PRO A 389 12.11 2.06 15.42
N ILE A 390 12.15 3.09 14.58
CA ILE A 390 10.99 3.49 13.79
C ILE A 390 10.93 2.51 12.62
N TYR A 391 9.84 1.74 12.54
CA TYR A 391 9.66 0.65 11.56
C TYR A 391 8.78 1.03 10.37
N TRP A 392 8.20 2.23 10.35
CA TRP A 392 7.50 2.72 9.16
C TRP A 392 7.31 4.23 9.23
N ILE A 393 7.28 4.91 8.08
CA ILE A 393 6.76 6.28 7.97
C ILE A 393 5.92 6.38 6.70
N THR A 394 4.77 7.05 6.79
CA THR A 394 3.93 7.37 5.64
C THR A 394 3.25 8.73 5.86
N ALA A 395 2.75 9.32 4.79
CA ALA A 395 1.98 10.54 4.83
C ALA A 395 0.55 10.30 4.35
N ASN A 396 -0.42 10.89 5.03
CA ASN A 396 -1.82 10.92 4.62
C ASN A 396 -2.49 12.16 5.22
N ASN A 397 -3.45 12.76 4.52
CA ASN A 397 -4.22 13.90 5.03
C ASN A 397 -3.38 15.00 5.70
N ASN A 398 -2.25 15.39 5.09
CA ASN A 398 -1.30 16.39 5.60
C ASN A 398 -0.62 16.07 6.94
N LYS A 399 -0.58 14.79 7.34
CA LYS A 399 0.09 14.33 8.56
C LYS A 399 1.01 13.16 8.27
N LEU A 400 1.96 12.96 9.17
CA LEU A 400 2.86 11.81 9.14
C LEU A 400 2.37 10.74 10.10
N TYR A 401 2.50 9.50 9.70
CA TYR A 401 2.16 8.33 10.51
C TYR A 401 3.35 7.40 10.56
N PHE A 402 3.65 6.85 11.73
CA PHE A 402 4.77 5.93 11.92
C PHE A 402 4.49 4.90 13.00
N LEU A 403 5.19 3.76 12.88
CA LEU A 403 5.16 2.68 13.85
C LEU A 403 6.41 2.73 14.74
N MET A 404 6.19 2.65 16.04
CA MET A 404 7.24 2.64 17.05
C MET A 404 6.85 1.69 18.20
N SER A 405 7.79 0.87 18.67
CA SER A 405 7.52 -0.06 19.76
C SER A 405 7.45 0.63 21.14
N GLY A 406 6.43 0.29 21.94
CA GLY A 406 6.27 0.77 23.31
C GLY A 406 7.03 -0.07 24.35
N ASP A 407 7.10 0.39 25.61
CA ASP A 407 7.79 -0.33 26.69
C ASP A 407 7.14 -1.69 26.95
N ASN A 408 7.81 -2.77 26.54
CA ASN A 408 7.29 -4.14 26.58
C ASN A 408 5.89 -4.25 25.94
N SER A 409 5.61 -3.38 24.97
CA SER A 409 4.30 -3.17 24.36
C SER A 409 4.38 -3.38 22.86
N PRO A 410 3.27 -3.77 22.22
CA PRO A 410 3.14 -3.89 20.76
C PRO A 410 3.61 -2.66 19.98
N GLU A 411 3.86 -2.78 18.66
CA GLU A 411 4.05 -1.59 17.81
C GLU A 411 2.83 -0.67 17.93
N GLN A 412 3.08 0.62 18.18
CA GLN A 412 2.04 1.62 18.32
C GLN A 412 2.07 2.53 17.09
N LEU A 413 0.88 2.92 16.63
CA LEU A 413 0.68 3.95 15.64
C LEU A 413 0.79 5.33 16.28
N TRP A 414 1.64 6.14 15.70
CA TRP A 414 1.85 7.53 16.06
C TRP A 414 1.52 8.42 14.88
N GLU A 415 0.92 9.57 15.17
CA GLU A 415 0.72 10.66 14.22
C GLU A 415 1.66 11.80 14.59
N ALA A 416 2.24 12.45 13.60
CA ALA A 416 2.91 13.71 13.78
C ALA A 416 2.44 14.77 12.79
N ASN A 417 2.31 15.98 13.32
CA ASN A 417 2.12 17.18 12.53
C ASN A 417 3.49 17.84 12.32
N PRO A 418 4.05 17.78 11.10
CA PRO A 418 5.37 18.35 10.85
C PRO A 418 5.39 19.88 10.90
N ILE A 419 4.24 20.57 10.90
CA ILE A 419 4.17 22.03 10.93
C ILE A 419 4.56 22.57 12.32
N ASN A 420 4.15 21.87 13.38
CA ASN A 420 4.40 22.28 14.77
C ASN A 420 5.28 21.31 15.56
N GLY A 421 5.72 20.20 14.95
CA GLY A 421 6.54 19.18 15.59
C GLY A 421 5.79 18.35 16.64
N ASN A 422 4.48 18.57 16.81
CA ASN A 422 3.68 17.80 17.75
C ASN A 422 3.45 16.41 17.18
N PHE A 423 3.59 15.41 18.03
CA PHE A 423 3.20 14.05 17.72
C PHE A 423 2.33 13.51 18.84
N THR A 424 1.45 12.58 18.48
CA THR A 424 0.44 12.02 19.37
C THR A 424 0.37 10.53 19.11
N GLN A 425 0.43 9.77 20.19
CA GLN A 425 0.15 8.34 20.13
C GLN A 425 -1.32 8.16 19.79
N LEU A 426 -1.62 7.51 18.67
CA LEU A 426 -2.99 7.25 18.24
C LEU A 426 -3.53 5.93 18.78
N SER A 427 -2.64 4.96 19.02
CA SER A 427 -3.01 3.65 19.55
C SER A 427 -2.25 3.34 20.83
N SER A 428 -2.97 3.03 21.90
CA SER A 428 -2.41 2.47 23.14
C SER A 428 -3.02 1.10 23.40
N TYR A 429 -2.17 0.10 23.63
CA TYR A 429 -2.63 -1.24 23.95
C TYR A 429 -3.32 -1.23 25.32
N THR A 430 -4.64 -1.39 25.32
CA THR A 430 -5.47 -1.42 26.53
C THR A 430 -6.01 -2.81 26.85
N GLY A 431 -5.61 -3.84 26.10
CA GLY A 431 -6.03 -5.22 26.35
C GLY A 431 -6.11 -6.08 25.07
N PRO A 432 -6.52 -7.34 25.22
CA PRO A 432 -6.29 -8.39 24.22
C PRO A 432 -7.11 -8.32 22.92
N THR A 433 -8.15 -7.49 22.81
CA THR A 433 -9.20 -7.67 21.77
C THR A 433 -9.64 -6.42 20.99
N THR A 434 -9.03 -5.24 21.20
CA THR A 434 -9.52 -4.00 20.55
C THR A 434 -8.50 -3.27 19.69
N GLN A 435 -7.25 -3.73 19.67
CA GLN A 435 -6.16 -3.15 18.86
C GLN A 435 -5.15 -4.24 18.46
N PRO A 436 -4.47 -4.09 17.31
CA PRO A 436 -3.41 -5.01 16.93
C PRO A 436 -2.24 -4.92 17.91
N ARG A 437 -1.80 -6.09 18.40
CA ARG A 437 -0.59 -6.31 19.19
C ARG A 437 0.68 -6.37 18.32
N GLN A 438 0.60 -6.78 17.07
CA GLN A 438 1.75 -6.60 16.17
C GLN A 438 1.23 -6.11 14.86
N ILE A 439 1.89 -5.10 14.30
CA ILE A 439 1.59 -4.57 12.97
C ILE A 439 2.75 -4.99 12.07
N PHE A 440 2.47 -5.90 11.14
CA PHE A 440 3.52 -6.43 10.28
C PHE A 440 3.94 -5.42 9.21
N THR A 441 5.24 -5.33 8.98
CA THR A 441 5.90 -4.35 8.11
C THR A 441 5.74 -4.67 6.61
N ARG A 442 4.50 -4.68 6.13
CA ARG A 442 4.16 -4.50 4.71
C ARG A 442 3.78 -3.03 4.50
N PRO A 443 4.00 -2.45 3.31
CA PRO A 443 3.70 -1.04 3.09
C PRO A 443 2.24 -0.73 3.44
N LEU A 444 2.05 0.24 4.34
CA LEU A 444 0.73 0.80 4.66
C LEU A 444 0.01 1.15 3.36
N LYS A 445 -1.15 0.54 3.11
CA LYS A 445 -2.00 0.92 1.99
C LYS A 445 -2.93 2.03 2.45
N SER A 446 -2.80 3.21 1.87
CA SER A 446 -3.85 4.22 1.94
C SER A 446 -4.91 3.96 0.90
N TRP A 447 -6.17 3.99 1.30
CA TRP A 447 -7.33 3.87 0.42
C TRP A 447 -8.55 4.49 1.10
N ASN A 448 -9.34 5.28 0.37
CA ASN A 448 -10.54 5.96 0.89
C ASN A 448 -10.31 6.73 2.21
N ASN A 449 -9.19 7.44 2.33
CA ASN A 449 -8.77 8.21 3.53
C ASN A 449 -8.48 7.38 4.79
N ASP A 450 -8.50 6.05 4.67
CA ASP A 450 -8.14 5.12 5.71
C ASP A 450 -6.78 4.47 5.41
N PHE A 451 -6.19 3.88 6.44
CA PHE A 451 -5.00 3.06 6.34
C PHE A 451 -5.33 1.60 6.58
N TYR A 452 -4.74 0.73 5.79
CA TYR A 452 -4.89 -0.71 5.92
C TYR A 452 -3.54 -1.34 6.25
N VAL A 453 -3.52 -2.19 7.28
CA VAL A 453 -2.36 -2.98 7.72
C VAL A 453 -2.73 -4.42 7.96
N GLU A 454 -1.71 -5.27 7.94
CA GLU A 454 -1.76 -6.59 8.55
C GLU A 454 -1.41 -6.49 10.03
N GLY A 455 -2.21 -7.09 10.91
CA GLY A 455 -1.91 -7.12 12.34
C GLY A 455 -2.61 -8.23 13.12
N THR A 456 -2.13 -8.54 14.32
CA THR A 456 -2.60 -9.69 15.14
C THR A 456 -2.95 -9.26 16.57
N THR A 457 -3.84 -9.96 17.27
CA THR A 457 -4.10 -9.74 18.70
C THR A 457 -3.43 -10.83 19.58
N THR A 458 -3.73 -10.91 20.89
CA THR A 458 -3.25 -12.05 21.71
C THR A 458 -4.07 -13.32 21.51
N VAL A 459 -5.26 -13.19 20.92
CA VAL A 459 -6.23 -14.29 20.76
C VAL A 459 -6.49 -14.63 19.30
N GLU A 460 -6.20 -13.71 18.38
CA GLU A 460 -6.41 -13.88 16.95
C GLU A 460 -5.10 -13.81 16.17
N GLY A 461 -5.04 -14.52 15.05
CA GLY A 461 -3.91 -14.47 14.12
C GLY A 461 -3.81 -13.14 13.35
N TYR A 462 -2.99 -13.12 12.31
CA TYR A 462 -2.81 -11.93 11.46
C TYR A 462 -4.05 -11.68 10.60
N GLU A 463 -4.65 -10.50 10.75
CA GLU A 463 -5.86 -10.05 10.06
C GLU A 463 -5.65 -8.70 9.38
N LEU A 464 -6.63 -8.29 8.57
CA LEU A 464 -6.67 -6.95 7.99
C LEU A 464 -7.21 -5.96 9.02
N TRP A 465 -6.48 -4.87 9.24
CA TRP A 465 -6.88 -3.80 10.13
C TRP A 465 -6.95 -2.49 9.39
N LYS A 466 -7.99 -1.73 9.69
CA LYS A 466 -8.26 -0.42 9.14
C LYS A 466 -8.10 0.63 10.23
N PHE A 467 -7.41 1.72 9.93
CA PHE A 467 -7.37 2.91 10.75
C PHE A 467 -7.92 4.09 9.96
N GLY A 468 -9.06 4.62 10.40
CA GLY A 468 -9.74 5.73 9.74
C GLY A 468 -9.61 7.05 10.48
N THR A 469 -9.55 8.14 9.71
CA THR A 469 -9.48 9.51 10.25
C THR A 469 -10.83 10.06 10.73
N GLY A 470 -11.88 9.24 10.71
CA GLY A 470 -13.22 9.63 11.19
C GLY A 470 -13.94 10.61 10.27
N THR A 471 -13.66 10.61 8.96
CA THR A 471 -14.66 11.14 8.03
C THR A 471 -15.80 10.13 8.01
N LEU A 472 -16.98 10.55 8.49
CA LEU A 472 -18.22 9.81 8.31
C LEU A 472 -18.41 9.60 6.81
N GLY A 473 -17.92 8.48 6.29
CA GLY A 473 -18.43 7.92 5.07
C GLY A 473 -19.93 7.81 5.26
N VAL A 474 -20.70 8.44 4.40
CA VAL A 474 -22.09 8.03 4.24
C VAL A 474 -21.98 6.63 3.69
N GLU A 475 -22.11 5.61 4.53
CA GLU A 475 -22.40 4.28 4.02
C GLU A 475 -23.68 4.45 3.20
N GLU A 476 -23.53 4.36 1.88
CA GLU A 476 -24.68 4.07 1.04
C GLU A 476 -25.00 2.61 1.34
N VAL A 477 -25.82 2.41 2.37
CA VAL A 477 -26.29 1.08 2.73
C VAL A 477 -27.22 0.63 1.60
N THR A 478 -26.67 -0.02 0.59
CA THR A 478 -27.48 -0.79 -0.35
C THR A 478 -28.24 -1.83 0.46
N LEU A 479 -29.56 -1.73 0.41
CA LEU A 479 -30.46 -2.68 1.03
C LEU A 479 -30.89 -3.74 0.05
N GLU A 480 -30.92 -4.96 0.56
CA GLU A 480 -31.72 -6.05 0.00
C GLU A 480 -33.23 -5.86 0.29
N ASP A 481 -33.64 -5.07 1.31
CA ASP A 481 -35.07 -4.79 1.57
C ASP A 481 -35.59 -3.54 0.83
N LYS A 482 -36.67 -3.68 0.05
CA LYS A 482 -37.31 -2.53 -0.60
C LYS A 482 -38.12 -1.69 0.39
N ILE A 483 -37.69 -0.45 0.62
CA ILE A 483 -38.50 0.58 1.30
C ILE A 483 -39.03 1.59 0.29
N GLN A 484 -40.36 1.74 0.24
CA GLN A 484 -41.03 2.70 -0.63
C GLN A 484 -41.85 3.71 0.17
N ILE A 485 -41.75 4.99 -0.22
CA ILE A 485 -42.54 6.09 0.33
C ILE A 485 -43.32 6.76 -0.79
N TYR A 486 -44.64 6.63 -0.73
CA TYR A 486 -45.52 7.13 -1.78
C TYR A 486 -46.85 7.67 -1.21
N PRO A 487 -47.40 8.78 -1.75
CA PRO A 487 -46.80 9.64 -2.77
C PRO A 487 -45.68 10.50 -2.21
N ASN A 488 -44.65 10.78 -3.02
CA ASN A 488 -43.59 11.72 -2.68
C ASN A 488 -43.10 12.40 -3.98
N PRO A 489 -43.38 13.69 -4.21
CA PRO A 489 -43.95 14.67 -3.28
C PRO A 489 -45.39 14.41 -2.83
N THR A 490 -45.79 14.95 -1.67
CA THR A 490 -47.13 14.83 -1.08
C THR A 490 -47.71 16.18 -0.65
N GLN A 491 -49.02 16.23 -0.36
CA GLN A 491 -49.70 17.36 0.30
C GLN A 491 -50.04 17.02 1.76
N ASP A 492 -50.70 15.88 1.98
CA ASP A 492 -51.31 15.55 3.27
C ASP A 492 -50.67 14.36 3.97
N TYR A 493 -50.26 13.32 3.24
CA TYR A 493 -49.76 12.08 3.85
C TYR A 493 -48.77 11.32 2.97
N VAL A 494 -47.93 10.49 3.58
CA VAL A 494 -47.16 9.47 2.86
C VAL A 494 -47.47 8.09 3.41
N LYS A 495 -47.45 7.07 2.55
CA LYS A 495 -47.51 5.66 2.94
C LYS A 495 -46.12 5.05 2.86
N LEU A 496 -45.79 4.25 3.86
CA LEU A 496 -44.53 3.53 3.98
C LEU A 496 -44.76 2.04 3.71
N THR A 497 -44.04 1.48 2.74
CA THR A 497 -44.00 0.03 2.47
C THR A 497 -42.61 -0.49 2.82
N ILE A 498 -42.56 -1.56 3.61
CA ILE A 498 -41.34 -2.25 4.06
C ILE A 498 -41.59 -3.75 3.86
N GLU A 499 -40.70 -4.45 3.15
CA GLU A 499 -40.86 -5.87 2.80
C GLU A 499 -40.80 -6.83 4.01
N ASN A 500 -40.06 -6.48 5.07
CA ASN A 500 -40.03 -7.20 6.35
C ASN A 500 -40.67 -6.34 7.44
N GLU A 501 -41.64 -6.86 8.20
CA GLU A 501 -42.50 -6.03 9.07
C GLU A 501 -42.08 -5.96 10.54
N GLU A 502 -41.07 -6.73 10.97
CA GLU A 502 -40.73 -6.84 12.38
C GLU A 502 -39.72 -5.78 12.86
N ALA A 503 -40.05 -5.14 13.99
CA ALA A 503 -39.15 -4.32 14.81
C ALA A 503 -38.52 -3.07 14.15
N TYR A 504 -39.33 -2.11 13.71
CA TYR A 504 -38.86 -0.81 13.22
C TYR A 504 -39.23 0.35 14.15
N GLN A 505 -38.28 1.28 14.34
CA GLN A 505 -38.50 2.60 14.89
C GLN A 505 -38.47 3.64 13.76
N ILE A 506 -39.47 4.53 13.74
CA ILE A 506 -39.60 5.59 12.73
C ILE A 506 -39.50 6.94 13.41
N ASP A 507 -38.55 7.76 12.95
CA ASP A 507 -38.36 9.14 13.39
C ASP A 507 -38.46 10.09 12.20
N ILE A 508 -39.02 11.28 12.42
CA ILE A 508 -39.20 12.29 11.37
C ILE A 508 -38.50 13.57 11.81
N PHE A 509 -37.80 14.22 10.89
CA PHE A 509 -37.03 15.42 11.12
C PHE A 509 -37.39 16.50 10.10
N ASN A 510 -37.34 17.77 10.51
CA ASN A 510 -37.38 18.89 9.56
C ASN A 510 -36.02 19.12 8.90
N ALA A 511 -35.96 20.04 7.94
CA ALA A 511 -34.74 20.39 7.22
C ALA A 511 -33.58 20.92 8.10
N VAL A 512 -33.85 21.35 9.34
CA VAL A 512 -32.83 21.81 10.29
C VAL A 512 -32.46 20.74 11.33
N GLY A 513 -32.92 19.49 11.16
CA GLY A 513 -32.56 18.35 12.00
C GLY A 513 -33.33 18.23 13.32
N GLN A 514 -34.40 19.02 13.52
CA GLN A 514 -35.26 18.89 14.70
C GLN A 514 -36.26 17.74 14.50
N GLN A 515 -36.36 16.85 15.49
CA GLN A 515 -37.31 15.73 15.47
C GLN A 515 -38.75 16.24 15.64
N ILE A 516 -39.63 15.79 14.75
CA ILE A 516 -41.06 16.09 14.74
C ILE A 516 -41.80 14.82 15.14
N LYS A 517 -42.61 14.91 16.20
CA LYS A 517 -43.50 13.82 16.61
C LYS A 517 -44.79 13.89 15.81
N LEU A 518 -44.96 12.95 14.87
CA LEU A 518 -46.20 12.78 14.11
C LEU A 518 -46.90 11.48 14.51
N ARG A 519 -48.20 11.44 14.25
CA ARG A 519 -48.97 10.20 14.37
C ARG A 519 -48.72 9.34 13.15
N ILE A 520 -48.34 8.09 13.40
CA ILE A 520 -48.20 7.05 12.38
C ILE A 520 -49.31 6.04 12.63
N HIS A 521 -50.20 5.85 11.66
CA HIS A 521 -51.29 4.89 11.75
C HIS A 521 -51.35 4.06 10.48
N ASN A 522 -51.35 2.73 10.60
CA ASN A 522 -51.34 1.79 9.46
C ASN A 522 -50.30 2.18 8.39
N LYS A 523 -49.06 2.44 8.83
CA LYS A 523 -47.92 2.86 7.98
C LYS A 523 -48.18 4.12 7.14
N THR A 524 -49.20 4.89 7.50
CA THR A 524 -49.50 6.20 6.93
C THR A 524 -49.03 7.26 7.91
N ILE A 525 -48.24 8.21 7.39
CA ILE A 525 -47.70 9.34 8.13
C ILE A 525 -48.52 10.56 7.72
N ASP A 526 -49.24 11.12 8.69
CA ASP A 526 -50.02 12.34 8.50
C ASP A 526 -49.11 13.57 8.63
N LEU A 527 -49.00 14.32 7.53
CA LEU A 527 -48.18 15.52 7.41
C LEU A 527 -49.04 16.79 7.37
N THR A 528 -50.37 16.71 7.43
CA THR A 528 -51.31 17.84 7.27
C THR A 528 -50.97 19.04 8.15
N SER A 529 -50.51 18.79 9.38
CA SER A 529 -50.15 19.80 10.37
C SER A 529 -48.81 20.52 10.13
N LEU A 530 -48.02 20.06 9.16
CA LEU A 530 -46.71 20.62 8.84
C LEU A 530 -46.78 21.66 7.70
N PRO A 531 -45.91 22.68 7.69
CA PRO A 531 -45.79 23.58 6.54
C PRO A 531 -45.20 22.90 5.30
N THR A 532 -45.35 23.53 4.14
CA THR A 532 -44.63 23.15 2.90
C THR A 532 -43.12 23.16 3.16
N GLY A 533 -42.43 22.09 2.76
CA GLY A 533 -41.01 21.97 3.05
C GLY A 533 -40.44 20.58 2.83
N ILE A 534 -39.15 20.45 3.13
CA ILE A 534 -38.41 19.19 3.08
C ILE A 534 -38.37 18.59 4.49
N TYR A 535 -38.72 17.32 4.56
CA TYR A 535 -38.65 16.51 5.76
C TYR A 535 -37.83 15.26 5.50
N TYR A 536 -37.28 14.67 6.55
CA TYR A 536 -36.52 13.43 6.49
C TYR A 536 -37.17 12.41 7.41
N ILE A 537 -37.43 11.23 6.88
CA ILE A 537 -37.87 10.08 7.66
C ILE A 537 -36.68 9.16 7.85
N THR A 538 -36.44 8.79 9.10
CA THR A 538 -35.46 7.82 9.52
C THR A 538 -36.18 6.55 9.94
N ILE A 539 -35.74 5.40 9.43
CA ILE A 539 -36.27 4.08 9.75
C ILE A 539 -35.11 3.26 10.30
N LEU A 540 -35.18 2.88 11.58
CA LEU A 540 -34.19 2.06 12.27
C LEU A 540 -34.79 0.68 12.50
N ASN A 541 -34.16 -0.37 11.98
CA ASN A 541 -34.47 -1.74 12.36
C ASN A 541 -33.84 -2.01 13.74
N SER A 542 -34.68 -2.27 14.74
CA SER A 542 -34.25 -2.47 16.13
C SER A 542 -33.57 -3.82 16.37
N LEU A 543 -33.66 -4.78 15.45
CA LEU A 543 -32.98 -6.09 15.54
C LEU A 543 -31.60 -6.06 14.86
N THR A 544 -31.47 -5.39 13.73
CA THR A 544 -30.21 -5.34 12.96
C THR A 544 -29.39 -4.09 13.20
N GLY A 545 -29.96 -3.06 13.86
CA GLY A 545 -29.31 -1.76 14.08
C GLY A 545 -29.20 -0.90 12.81
N LYS A 546 -29.71 -1.39 11.67
CA LYS A 546 -29.62 -0.74 10.36
C LYS A 546 -30.56 0.46 10.26
N LYS A 547 -30.02 1.61 9.84
CA LYS A 547 -30.73 2.90 9.77
C LYS A 547 -30.81 3.41 8.33
N ILE A 548 -31.99 3.85 7.92
CA ILE A 548 -32.25 4.37 6.58
C ILE A 548 -32.85 5.76 6.71
N THR A 549 -32.42 6.69 5.85
CA THR A 549 -33.02 8.02 5.77
C THR A 549 -33.58 8.26 4.37
N GLN A 550 -34.86 8.62 4.27
CA GLN A 550 -35.46 9.05 3.01
C GLN A 550 -35.99 10.49 3.11
N LYS A 551 -35.95 11.20 1.99
CA LYS A 551 -36.45 12.57 1.88
C LYS A 551 -37.94 12.56 1.55
N ILE A 552 -38.74 13.35 2.25
CA ILE A 552 -40.15 13.63 1.95
C ILE A 552 -40.27 15.09 1.52
N ILE A 553 -40.94 15.32 0.38
CA ILE A 553 -41.24 16.66 -0.12
C ILE A 553 -42.73 16.94 0.13
N LYS A 554 -43.04 17.82 1.07
CA LYS A 554 -44.39 18.35 1.28
C LYS A 554 -44.58 19.61 0.44
N LYS A 555 -45.60 19.60 -0.43
CA LYS A 555 -46.00 20.72 -1.28
C LYS A 555 -47.00 21.62 -0.60
#